data_AF-A0A9D9ZHH4-F1
#
_entry.id   AF-A0A9D9ZHH4-F1
#
_cell.length_a   1.000
_cell.length_b   1.000
_cell.length_c   1.000
_cell.angle_alpha   90.00
_cell.angle_beta   90.00
_cell.angle_gamma   90.00
#
_symmetry.space_group_name_H-M   'P 1'
#
loop_
_entity.id
_entity.type
_entity.pdbx_description
1 polymer ?
#
loop_
_entity_poly.entity_id
_entity_poly.type
_entity_poly.pdbx_seq_one_letter_code
_entity_poly.pdbx_strand_id
1 'polypeptide(L)'
;MKNKYGVSQKIYIAISWTLTVALMVTIFCLSSQVSSKSSGLSSGVISRITELFHITLTQHTVRKTAHALEYAALCFLFSCSWQSVFLKSQHTLSFLSAALYASSDELHQYFVSGRACQPRDILVDCLGASFGLLAFFIIYTVYTHIHKNKAR
;
A
#
# COMPACT_ATOMS: atom_id res chain seq x y z
N MET A 1 -8.96 29.89 -21.00
CA MET A 1 -7.94 28.82 -20.90
C MET A 1 -8.52 27.63 -20.14
N LYS A 2 -8.55 26.46 -20.80
CA LYS A 2 -8.69 25.08 -20.27
C LYS A 2 -9.94 24.72 -19.43
N ASN A 3 -11.08 24.53 -20.09
CA ASN A 3 -12.02 23.48 -19.71
C ASN A 3 -11.66 22.18 -20.47
N LYS A 4 -10.52 21.57 -20.12
CA LYS A 4 -10.02 20.34 -20.75
C LYS A 4 -10.28 19.09 -19.88
N TYR A 5 -11.24 19.18 -18.96
CA TYR A 5 -11.50 18.16 -17.96
C TYR A 5 -12.96 17.70 -18.08
N GLY A 6 -13.17 16.81 -19.05
CA GLY A 6 -14.43 16.11 -19.26
C GLY A 6 -14.72 15.19 -18.08
N VAL A 7 -16.00 14.97 -17.80
CA VAL A 7 -16.58 14.12 -16.75
C VAL A 7 -15.74 12.87 -16.40
N SER A 8 -15.13 12.23 -17.40
CA SER A 8 -14.21 11.08 -17.24
C SER A 8 -13.09 11.32 -16.21
N GLN A 9 -12.45 12.48 -16.17
CA GLN A 9 -11.37 12.72 -15.18
C GLN A 9 -11.91 12.77 -13.76
N LYS A 10 -13.07 13.39 -13.55
CA LYS A 10 -13.70 13.44 -12.22
C LYS A 10 -14.04 12.03 -11.73
N ILE A 11 -14.47 11.15 -12.64
CA ILE A 11 -14.72 9.74 -12.35
C ILE A 11 -13.42 9.01 -11.94
N TYR A 12 -12.32 9.20 -12.68
CA TYR A 12 -11.02 8.58 -12.32
C TYR A 12 -10.51 9.05 -10.96
N ILE A 13 -10.64 10.35 -10.66
CA ILE A 13 -10.30 10.90 -9.33
C ILE A 13 -11.16 10.21 -8.27
N ALA A 14 -12.48 10.16 -8.45
CA ALA A 14 -13.38 9.56 -7.47
C ALA A 14 -13.06 8.08 -7.22
N ILE A 15 -12.86 7.28 -8.28
CA ILE A 15 -12.57 5.85 -8.16
C ILE A 15 -11.22 5.62 -7.46
N SER A 16 -10.16 6.28 -7.90
CA SER A 16 -8.81 6.08 -7.34
C SER A 16 -8.73 6.45 -5.86
N TRP A 17 -9.32 7.58 -5.48
CA TRP A 17 -9.39 7.99 -4.07
C TRP A 17 -10.29 7.08 -3.24
N THR A 18 -11.41 6.60 -3.78
CA THR A 18 -12.28 5.65 -3.08
C THR A 18 -11.53 4.36 -2.76
N LEU A 19 -10.80 3.80 -3.73
CA LEU A 19 -9.97 2.60 -3.52
C LEU A 19 -8.85 2.87 -2.50
N THR A 20 -8.21 4.03 -2.56
CA THR A 20 -7.16 4.43 -1.62
C THR A 20 -7.70 4.48 -0.19
N VAL A 21 -8.84 5.16 0.02
CA VAL A 21 -9.48 5.27 1.34
C VAL A 21 -9.99 3.92 1.83
N ALA A 22 -10.57 3.10 0.95
CA ALA A 22 -11.01 1.75 1.32
C ALA A 22 -9.84 0.88 1.82
N LEU A 23 -8.67 0.98 1.18
CA LEU A 23 -7.46 0.29 1.64
C LEU A 23 -6.96 0.87 2.97
N MET A 24 -6.94 2.19 3.14
CA MET A 24 -6.59 2.82 4.42
C MET A 24 -7.48 2.30 5.56
N VAL A 25 -8.80 2.29 5.36
CA VAL A 25 -9.76 1.76 6.34
C VAL A 25 -9.49 0.28 6.63
N THR A 26 -9.17 -0.50 5.61
CA THR A 26 -8.82 -1.92 5.77
C THR A 26 -7.58 -2.09 6.65
N ILE A 27 -6.50 -1.36 6.36
CA ILE A 27 -5.26 -1.36 7.16
C ILE A 27 -5.58 -0.97 8.60
N PHE A 28 -6.31 0.12 8.82
CA PHE A 28 -6.68 0.58 10.15
C PHE A 28 -7.46 -0.47 10.96
N CYS A 29 -8.44 -1.12 10.32
CA CYS A 29 -9.22 -2.20 10.92
C CYS A 29 -8.35 -3.43 11.25
N LEU A 30 -7.40 -3.79 10.39
CA LEU A 30 -6.47 -4.90 10.62
C LEU A 30 -5.49 -4.58 11.76
N SER A 31 -4.96 -3.35 11.81
CA SER A 31 -4.09 -2.84 12.86
C SER A 31 -4.78 -2.75 14.22
N SER A 32 -6.08 -2.48 14.25
CA SER A 32 -6.90 -2.44 15.46
C SER A 32 -7.11 -3.82 16.11
N GLN A 33 -6.83 -4.92 15.40
CA GLN A 33 -7.03 -6.25 15.95
C GLN A 33 -5.95 -6.61 16.97
N VAL A 34 -6.41 -7.06 18.14
CA VAL A 34 -5.55 -7.66 19.17
C VAL A 34 -4.75 -8.84 18.62
N SER A 35 -3.51 -8.99 19.06
CA SER A 35 -2.57 -10.00 18.55
C SER A 35 -3.14 -11.43 18.60
N SER A 36 -4.05 -11.76 19.52
CA SER A 36 -4.66 -13.09 19.65
C SER A 36 -5.57 -13.46 18.48
N LYS A 37 -6.41 -12.55 17.97
CA LYS A 37 -7.25 -12.79 16.78
C LYS A 37 -6.43 -12.82 15.49
N SER A 38 -5.44 -11.92 15.36
CA SER A 38 -4.55 -11.88 14.19
C SER A 38 -3.71 -13.15 14.05
N SER A 39 -3.30 -13.76 15.17
CA SER A 39 -2.54 -15.01 15.18
C SER A 39 -3.27 -16.20 14.54
N GLY A 40 -4.61 -16.23 14.63
CA GLY A 40 -5.43 -17.28 14.00
C GLY A 40 -5.35 -17.24 12.47
N LEU A 41 -5.51 -16.05 11.87
CA LEU A 41 -5.41 -15.87 10.41
C LEU A 41 -4.01 -16.24 9.90
N SER A 42 -2.98 -15.75 10.58
CA SER A 42 -1.59 -16.01 10.19
C SER A 42 -1.18 -17.47 10.39
N SER A 43 -1.75 -18.20 11.37
CA SER A 43 -1.55 -19.64 11.52
C SER A 43 -2.09 -20.47 10.35
N GLY A 44 -3.22 -20.07 9.76
CA GLY A 44 -3.77 -20.70 8.56
C GLY A 44 -2.88 -20.49 7.33
N VAL A 45 -2.25 -19.32 7.19
CA VAL A 45 -1.29 -19.07 6.09
C VAL A 45 -0.01 -19.85 6.30
N ILE A 46 0.53 -19.86 7.52
CA ILE A 46 1.77 -20.57 7.86
C ILE A 46 1.63 -22.07 7.63
N SER A 47 0.52 -22.68 8.06
CA SER A 47 0.31 -24.12 7.86
C SER A 47 0.33 -24.50 6.38
N ARG A 48 -0.30 -23.69 5.51
CA ARG A 48 -0.29 -23.91 4.06
C ARG A 48 1.09 -23.73 3.43
N ILE A 49 1.86 -22.72 3.86
CA ILE A 49 3.21 -22.50 3.35
C ILE A 49 4.15 -23.63 3.80
N THR A 50 4.07 -24.05 5.05
CA THR A 50 4.89 -25.15 5.57
C THR A 50 4.53 -26.47 4.89
N GLU A 51 3.25 -26.73 4.60
CA GLU A 51 2.80 -27.92 3.87
C GLU A 51 3.31 -27.94 2.41
N LEU A 52 3.32 -26.80 1.73
CA LEU A 52 3.72 -26.71 0.32
C LEU A 52 5.25 -26.65 0.13
N PHE A 53 5.95 -25.90 0.97
CA PHE A 53 7.35 -25.54 0.76
C PHE A 53 8.31 -26.15 1.79
N HIS A 54 7.80 -26.80 2.85
CA HIS A 54 8.60 -27.34 3.96
C HIS A 54 9.48 -26.29 4.66
N ILE A 55 9.05 -25.02 4.63
CA ILE A 55 9.73 -23.89 5.30
C ILE A 55 8.98 -23.53 6.58
N THR A 56 9.71 -23.32 7.67
CA THR A 56 9.17 -22.83 8.94
C THR A 56 9.20 -21.31 8.97
N LEU A 57 8.03 -20.67 8.89
CA LEU A 57 7.89 -19.22 9.04
C LEU A 57 7.32 -18.87 10.41
N THR A 58 7.82 -17.79 11.01
CA THR A 58 7.26 -17.29 12.26
C THR A 58 6.02 -16.42 11.99
N GLN A 59 5.07 -16.43 12.92
CA GLN A 59 3.89 -15.56 12.91
C GLN A 59 4.27 -14.08 12.74
N HIS A 60 5.35 -13.68 13.42
CA HIS A 60 5.89 -12.34 13.34
C HIS A 60 6.35 -11.98 11.93
N THR A 61 7.09 -12.86 11.26
CA THR A 61 7.57 -12.65 9.89
C THR A 61 6.41 -12.50 8.90
N VAL A 62 5.43 -13.41 8.95
CA VAL A 62 4.28 -13.36 8.03
C VAL A 62 3.49 -12.07 8.19
N ARG A 63 3.26 -11.64 9.45
CA ARG A 63 2.54 -10.39 9.74
C ARG A 63 3.30 -9.15 9.26
N LYS A 64 4.63 -9.10 9.45
CA LYS A 64 5.46 -7.98 8.97
C LYS A 64 5.52 -7.91 7.46
N THR A 65 5.61 -9.05 6.77
CA THR A 65 5.55 -9.07 5.30
C THR A 65 4.17 -8.66 4.78
N ALA A 66 3.10 -9.06 5.44
CA ALA A 66 1.74 -8.63 5.08
C ALA A 66 1.56 -7.11 5.20
N HIS A 67 1.99 -6.51 6.32
CA HIS A 67 1.98 -5.05 6.48
C HIS A 67 2.80 -4.36 5.38
N ALA A 68 4.03 -4.82 5.11
CA ALA A 68 4.85 -4.24 4.04
C ALA A 68 4.15 -4.29 2.66
N LEU A 69 3.41 -5.37 2.36
CA LEU A 69 2.62 -5.49 1.13
C LEU A 69 1.41 -4.55 1.11
N GLU A 70 0.74 -4.35 2.25
CA GLU A 70 -0.35 -3.38 2.38
C GLU A 70 0.14 -1.95 2.09
N TYR A 71 1.32 -1.57 2.61
CA TYR A 71 1.92 -0.27 2.33
C TYR A 71 2.46 -0.13 0.90
N ALA A 72 2.91 -1.23 0.29
CA ALA A 72 3.22 -1.27 -1.14
C ALA A 72 1.96 -0.97 -1.97
N ALA A 73 0.86 -1.65 -1.70
CA ALA A 73 -0.42 -1.41 -2.37
C ALA A 73 -0.94 0.03 -2.13
N LEU A 74 -0.80 0.53 -0.90
CA LEU A 74 -1.23 1.88 -0.55
C LEU A 74 -0.43 2.97 -1.30
N CYS A 75 0.89 2.84 -1.37
CA CYS A 75 1.74 3.79 -2.10
C CYS A 75 1.47 3.75 -3.62
N PHE A 76 1.18 2.57 -4.16
CA PHE A 76 0.74 2.42 -5.55
C PHE A 76 -0.58 3.17 -5.79
N LEU A 77 -1.58 2.99 -4.91
CA LEU A 77 -2.86 3.69 -5.01
C LEU A 77 -2.72 5.20 -4.83
N PHE A 78 -1.90 5.68 -3.89
CA PHE A 78 -1.57 7.10 -3.79
C PHE A 78 -0.96 7.64 -5.09
N SER A 79 -0.11 6.86 -5.76
CA SER A 79 0.49 7.26 -7.04
C SER A 79 -0.56 7.41 -8.15
N CYS A 80 -1.52 6.48 -8.24
CA CYS A 80 -2.67 6.61 -9.13
C CYS A 80 -3.53 7.83 -8.79
N SER A 81 -3.84 8.02 -7.51
CA SER A 81 -4.70 9.09 -7.00
C SER A 81 -4.09 10.48 -7.24
N TRP A 82 -2.81 10.68 -6.89
CA TRP A 82 -2.12 11.95 -7.14
C TRP A 82 -1.92 12.23 -8.62
N GLN A 83 -1.64 11.20 -9.43
CA GLN A 83 -1.57 11.36 -10.87
C GLN A 83 -2.92 11.80 -11.47
N SER A 84 -4.04 11.27 -10.98
CA SER A 84 -5.38 11.62 -11.48
C SER A 84 -5.72 13.12 -11.25
N VAL A 85 -5.18 13.71 -10.18
CA VAL A 85 -5.39 15.11 -9.82
C VAL A 85 -4.42 16.03 -10.58
N PHE A 86 -3.12 15.73 -10.55
CA PHE A 86 -2.09 16.62 -11.10
C PHE A 86 -1.76 16.37 -12.57
N LEU A 87 -2.31 15.31 -13.16
CA LEU A 87 -2.04 14.83 -14.53
C LEU A 87 -0.55 14.57 -14.82
N LYS A 88 0.23 14.40 -13.75
CA LYS A 88 1.66 14.10 -13.74
C LYS A 88 1.92 13.18 -12.57
N SER A 89 2.89 12.30 -12.72
CA SER A 89 3.32 11.44 -11.62
C SER A 89 3.94 12.30 -10.49
N GLN A 90 3.49 12.10 -9.26
CA GLN A 90 3.94 12.82 -8.07
C GLN A 90 4.63 11.87 -7.09
N HIS A 91 5.77 11.31 -7.49
CA HIS A 91 6.45 10.22 -6.76
C HIS A 91 6.73 10.56 -5.29
N THR A 92 7.27 11.75 -5.03
CA THR A 92 7.57 12.22 -3.68
C THR A 92 6.31 12.35 -2.83
N LEU A 93 5.23 12.93 -3.38
CA LEU A 93 3.99 13.11 -2.65
C LEU A 93 3.33 11.76 -2.32
N SER A 94 3.34 10.81 -3.25
CA SER A 94 2.85 9.44 -3.02
C SER A 94 3.59 8.75 -1.88
N PHE A 95 4.93 8.80 -1.93
CA PHE A 95 5.76 8.18 -0.92
C PHE A 95 5.56 8.83 0.45
N LEU A 96 5.56 10.17 0.52
CA LEU A 96 5.31 10.89 1.77
C LEU A 96 3.92 10.60 2.33
N SER A 97 2.89 10.49 1.49
CA SER A 97 1.54 10.11 1.93
C SER A 97 1.52 8.72 2.57
N ALA A 98 2.17 7.74 1.94
CA ALA A 98 2.28 6.39 2.46
C ALA A 98 3.12 6.31 3.75
N ALA A 99 4.27 7.01 3.80
CA ALA A 99 5.15 7.04 4.96
C ALA A 99 4.51 7.73 6.18
N LEU A 100 3.77 8.81 5.96
CA LEU A 100 2.96 9.45 7.00
C LEU A 100 1.87 8.52 7.50
N TYR A 101 1.20 7.79 6.61
CA TYR A 101 0.19 6.81 7.00
C TYR A 101 0.80 5.67 7.82
N ALA A 102 1.93 5.10 7.40
CA ALA A 102 2.66 4.07 8.14
C ALA A 102 3.07 4.54 9.53
N SER A 103 3.56 5.78 9.63
CA SER A 103 3.91 6.38 10.92
C SER A 103 2.68 6.54 11.83
N SER A 104 1.52 6.94 11.26
CA SER A 104 0.27 7.06 12.01
C SER A 104 -0.29 5.71 12.47
N ASP A 105 -0.12 4.66 11.67
CA ASP A 105 -0.58 3.31 11.99
C ASP A 105 0.26 2.67 13.10
N GLU A 106 1.59 2.80 13.05
CA GLU A 106 2.47 2.32 14.14
C GLU A 106 2.23 3.08 15.45
N LEU A 107 1.97 4.39 15.36
CA LEU A 107 1.51 5.17 16.52
C LEU A 107 0.16 4.67 17.05
N HIS A 108 -0.78 4.33 16.17
CA HIS A 108 -2.07 3.76 16.58
C HIS A 108 -1.91 2.37 17.22
N GLN A 109 -1.07 1.51 16.64
CA GLN A 109 -0.78 0.17 17.17
C GLN A 109 -0.14 0.21 18.56
N TYR A 110 0.61 1.27 18.90
CA TYR A 110 1.12 1.48 20.26
C TYR A 110 0.02 1.45 21.33
N PHE A 111 -1.18 1.93 21.01
CA PHE A 111 -2.31 1.94 21.94
C PHE A 111 -3.08 0.60 21.98
N VAL A 112 -2.74 -0.35 21.10
CA VAL A 112 -3.38 -1.68 21.04
C VAL A 112 -2.59 -2.65 21.92
N SER A 113 -3.27 -3.29 22.87
CA SER A 113 -2.63 -4.22 23.82
C SER A 113 -1.92 -5.38 23.12
N GLY A 114 -0.67 -5.64 23.53
CA GLY A 114 0.14 -6.74 22.98
C GLY A 114 0.83 -6.42 21.64
N ARG A 115 0.94 -5.14 21.29
CA ARG A 115 1.79 -4.61 20.21
C ARG A 115 2.86 -3.71 20.84
N ALA A 116 4.07 -3.73 20.29
CA ALA A 116 5.13 -2.79 20.66
C ALA A 116 5.42 -1.93 19.44
N CYS A 117 5.39 -0.61 19.60
CA CYS A 117 5.82 0.31 18.54
C CYS A 117 7.33 0.19 18.38
N GLN A 118 7.79 -0.23 17.21
CA GLN A 118 9.22 -0.28 16.88
C GLN A 118 9.48 0.62 15.68
N PRO A 119 10.44 1.57 15.76
CA PRO A 119 10.82 2.38 14.60
C PRO A 119 11.23 1.56 13.38
N ARG A 120 11.73 0.34 13.60
CA ARG A 120 12.07 -0.62 12.55
C ARG A 120 10.85 -1.00 11.69
N ASP A 121 9.67 -1.01 12.26
CA ASP A 121 8.46 -1.43 11.58
C ASP A 121 8.00 -0.38 10.58
N ILE A 122 8.07 0.90 10.96
CA ILE A 122 7.90 2.03 10.05
C ILE A 122 8.88 1.95 8.87
N LEU A 123 10.13 1.56 9.12
CA LEU A 123 11.13 1.40 8.04
C LEU A 123 10.76 0.26 7.09
N VAL A 124 10.30 -0.88 7.61
CA VAL A 124 9.86 -2.01 6.78
C VAL A 124 8.65 -1.62 5.92
N ASP A 125 7.71 -0.87 6.48
CA ASP A 125 6.54 -0.37 5.76
C ASP A 125 6.91 0.67 4.70
N CYS A 126 7.88 1.54 5.00
CA CYS A 126 8.46 2.47 4.01
C CYS A 126 9.19 1.74 2.88
N LEU A 127 9.86 0.63 3.16
CA LEU A 127 10.45 -0.23 2.13
C LEU A 127 9.35 -0.86 1.26
N GLY A 128 8.27 -1.34 1.88
CA GLY A 128 7.05 -1.77 1.18
C GLY A 128 6.50 -0.68 0.25
N ALA A 129 6.31 0.53 0.77
CA ALA A 129 5.84 1.68 0.00
C ALA A 129 6.78 2.01 -1.18
N SER A 130 8.09 1.82 -1.02
CA SER A 130 9.08 2.00 -2.10
C SER A 130 8.87 1.00 -3.23
N PHE A 131 8.58 -0.27 -2.93
CA PHE A 131 8.22 -1.28 -3.93
C PHE A 131 6.92 -0.92 -4.66
N GLY A 132 5.92 -0.44 -3.94
CA GLY A 132 4.67 0.05 -4.53
C GLY A 132 4.87 1.19 -5.52
N LEU A 133 5.71 2.16 -5.14
CA LEU A 133 6.07 3.29 -6.01
C LEU A 133 6.85 2.83 -7.25
N LEU A 134 7.79 1.90 -7.09
CA LEU A 134 8.56 1.33 -8.19
C LEU A 134 7.64 0.60 -9.17
N ALA A 135 6.70 -0.20 -8.68
CA ALA A 135 5.73 -0.90 -9.51
C ALA A 135 4.89 0.08 -10.35
N PHE A 136 4.40 1.16 -9.72
CA PHE A 136 3.69 2.22 -10.44
C PHE A 136 4.56 2.87 -11.53
N PHE A 137 5.82 3.21 -11.20
CA PHE A 137 6.74 3.82 -12.14
C PHE A 137 7.01 2.94 -13.37
N ILE A 138 7.23 1.64 -13.16
CA ILE A 138 7.45 0.67 -14.25
C ILE A 138 6.21 0.60 -15.14
N ILE A 139 5.03 0.39 -14.55
CA ILE A 139 3.75 0.29 -15.29
C ILE A 139 3.49 1.56 -16.10
N TYR A 140 3.66 2.73 -15.50
CA TYR A 140 3.46 4.01 -16.17
C TYR A 140 4.45 4.22 -17.33
N THR A 141 5.72 3.86 -17.14
CA THR A 141 6.74 3.98 -18.18
C THR A 141 6.45 3.06 -19.36
N VAL A 142 6.10 1.80 -19.10
CA VAL A 142 5.74 0.83 -20.13
C VAL A 142 4.49 1.29 -20.90
N TYR A 143 3.45 1.72 -20.19
CA TYR A 143 2.20 2.21 -20.79
C TYR A 143 2.44 3.40 -21.73
N THR A 144 3.21 4.39 -21.26
CA THR A 144 3.51 5.58 -22.07
C THR A 144 4.41 5.29 -23.25
N HIS A 145 5.34 4.33 -23.12
CA HIS A 145 6.20 3.90 -24.23
C HIS A 145 5.38 3.21 -25.34
N ILE A 146 4.50 2.27 -24.99
CA ILE A 146 3.65 1.56 -25.95
C ILE A 146 2.73 2.52 -26.71
N HIS A 147 2.10 3.47 -26.01
CA HIS A 147 1.18 4.42 -26.65
C HIS A 147 1.91 5.48 -27.50
N LYS A 148 3.13 5.89 -27.12
CA LYS A 148 3.93 6.79 -27.98
C LYS A 148 4.37 6.11 -29.28
N ASN A 149 4.73 4.83 -29.24
CA ASN A 149 5.12 4.08 -30.45
C ASN A 149 3.94 3.81 -31.38
N LYS A 150 2.70 3.73 -30.88
CA LYS A 150 1.49 3.54 -31.70
C LYS A 150 1.02 4.83 -32.40
N ALA A 151 1.53 5.98 -31.99
CA ALA A 151 1.19 7.30 -32.55
C ALA A 151 2.25 7.84 -33.53
N ARG A 152 3.35 7.11 -33.73
CA ARG A 152 4.32 7.30 -34.82
C ARG A 152 3.99 6.34 -35.95
#